data_AF-A0A7J2HXV3-F1
#
_entry.id   AF-A0A7J2HXV3-F1
#
_cell.length_a   1.000
_cell.length_b   1.000
_cell.length_c   1.000
_cell.angle_alpha   90.00
_cell.angle_beta   90.00
_cell.angle_gamma   90.00
#
_symmetry.space_group_name_H-M   'P 1'
#
loop_
_entity.id
_entity.type
_entity.pdbx_description
1 polymer ?
#
loop_
_entity_poly.entity_id
_entity_poly.type
_entity_poly.pdbx_seq_one_letter_code
_entity_poly.pdbx_strand_id
1 'polypeptide(L)' 'MEIDREKLKEKIVSVVDELNKKGIYPRVEEVARKIGISDAIAHDLVLELQAEGKIFARWVDKCKKILSTSIEW' A
#
# COMPACT_ATOMS: atom_id res chain seq x y z
N MET A 1 14.73 17.60 -11.68
CA MET A 1 14.56 16.14 -11.61
C MET A 1 13.08 15.90 -11.46
N GLU A 2 12.41 15.60 -12.56
CA GLU A 2 11.01 15.19 -12.51
C GLU A 2 11.03 13.79 -11.90
N ILE A 3 10.60 13.68 -10.63
CA ILE A 3 10.35 12.37 -10.06
C ILE A 3 9.10 11.89 -10.80
N ASP A 4 9.30 11.08 -11.84
CA ASP A 4 8.24 10.51 -12.66
C ASP A 4 7.28 9.72 -11.75
N ARG A 5 6.22 10.37 -11.30
CA ARG A 5 5.18 9.75 -10.46
C ARG A 5 4.60 8.52 -11.15
N GLU A 6 4.55 8.52 -12.48
CA GLU A 6 4.15 7.36 -13.28
C GLU A 6 5.06 6.14 -13.06
N LYS A 7 6.39 6.33 -13.02
CA LYS A 7 7.33 5.23 -12.69
C LYS A 7 7.14 4.69 -11.29
N LEU A 8 6.82 5.56 -10.33
CA LEU A 8 6.52 5.13 -8.96
C LEU A 8 5.22 4.34 -8.91
N LYS A 9 4.16 4.81 -9.58
CA LYS A 9 2.89 4.07 -9.72
C LYS A 9 3.10 2.70 -10.35
N GLU A 10 3.89 2.61 -11.42
CA GLU A 10 4.17 1.34 -12.12
C GLU A 10 4.94 0.36 -11.22
N LYS A 11 5.94 0.85 -10.47
CA LYS A 11 6.64 0.03 -9.46
C LYS A 11 5.71 -0.45 -8.35
N ILE A 12 4.82 0.40 -7.85
CA ILE A 12 3.83 0.02 -6.84
C ILE A 12 2.95 -1.11 -7.39
N VAL A 13 2.38 -0.94 -8.57
CA VAL A 13 1.53 -1.96 -9.21
C VAL A 13 2.30 -3.27 -9.43
N SER A 14 3.55 -3.20 -9.87
CA SER A 14 4.37 -4.40 -10.09
C SER A 14 4.63 -5.16 -8.79
N VAL A 15 5.03 -4.45 -7.72
CA VAL A 15 5.25 -5.06 -6.39
C VAL A 15 3.94 -5.63 -5.82
N VAL A 16 2.84 -4.91 -5.99
CA VAL A 16 1.49 -5.32 -5.59
C VAL A 16 1.08 -6.61 -6.30
N ASP A 17 1.25 -6.67 -7.63
CA ASP A 17 0.88 -7.81 -8.46
C ASP A 17 1.73 -9.05 -8.12
N GLU A 18 3.04 -8.89 -7.95
CA GLU A 18 3.92 -9.99 -7.53
C GLU A 18 3.51 -10.60 -6.19
N LEU A 19 3.10 -9.76 -5.24
CA LEU A 19 2.69 -10.21 -3.91
C LEU A 19 1.28 -10.82 -3.96
N ASN A 20 0.37 -10.25 -4.76
CA ASN A 20 -0.96 -10.78 -4.97
C ASN A 20 -0.93 -12.16 -5.65
N LYS A 21 -0.02 -12.37 -6.62
CA LYS A 21 0.26 -13.70 -7.22
C LYS A 21 0.71 -14.74 -6.20
N LYS A 22 1.35 -14.31 -5.12
CA LYS A 22 1.75 -15.15 -3.97
C LYS A 22 0.65 -15.26 -2.91
N GLY A 23 -0.51 -14.64 -3.11
CA GLY A 23 -1.60 -14.56 -2.13
C GLY A 23 -1.29 -13.65 -0.94
N ILE A 24 -0.28 -12.78 -1.05
CA ILE A 24 0.19 -11.89 0.00
C ILE A 24 -0.32 -10.47 -0.29
N TYR A 25 -0.98 -9.87 0.69
CA TYR A 25 -1.44 -8.48 0.65
C TYR A 25 -0.53 -7.66 1.59
N PRO A 26 0.56 -7.07 1.09
CA PRO A 26 1.47 -6.29 1.92
C PRO A 26 0.80 -4.95 2.29
N ARG A 27 1.35 -4.30 3.32
CA ARG A 27 0.92 -2.97 3.72
C ARG A 27 1.54 -1.91 2.82
N VAL A 28 0.91 -0.73 2.76
CA VAL A 28 1.45 0.44 2.06
C VAL A 28 2.87 0.77 2.54
N GLU A 29 3.13 0.66 3.85
CA GLU A 29 4.44 0.88 4.45
C GLU A 29 5.52 -0.08 3.92
N GLU A 30 5.17 -1.35 3.70
CA GLU A 30 6.10 -2.35 3.15
C GLU A 30 6.43 -2.04 1.69
N VAL A 31 5.43 -1.61 0.92
CA VAL A 31 5.64 -1.16 -0.46
C VAL A 31 6.48 0.11 -0.51
N ALA A 32 6.24 1.06 0.40
CA ALA A 32 7.01 2.29 0.53
C ALA A 32 8.50 1.98 0.78
N ARG A 33 8.79 1.09 1.74
CA ARG A 33 10.16 0.64 2.05
C ARG A 33 10.82 -0.06 0.87
N LYS A 34 10.08 -0.92 0.17
CA LYS A 34 10.61 -1.70 -0.96
C LYS A 34 10.94 -0.83 -2.17
N ILE A 35 10.22 0.27 -2.35
CA ILE A 35 10.43 1.24 -3.45
C ILE A 35 11.38 2.37 -3.02
N GLY A 36 11.60 2.56 -1.72
CA GLY A 36 12.46 3.61 -1.18
C GLY A 36 11.81 4.99 -1.17
N ILE A 37 10.48 5.05 -0.99
CA ILE A 37 9.71 6.29 -0.90
C ILE A 37 9.11 6.46 0.49
N SER A 38 8.76 7.70 0.84
CA SER A 38 8.05 7.99 2.08
C SER A 38 6.68 7.32 2.11
N ASP A 39 6.25 6.90 3.30
CA ASP A 39 4.93 6.33 3.55
C ASP A 39 3.79 7.23 3.05
N ALA A 40 3.88 8.54 3.28
CA ALA A 40 2.91 9.52 2.78
C ALA A 40 2.77 9.49 1.25
N ILE A 41 3.89 9.41 0.53
CA ILE A 41 3.89 9.35 -0.94
C ILE A 41 3.31 8.01 -1.40
N ALA A 42 3.71 6.91 -0.78
CA ALA A 42 3.17 5.60 -1.09
C ALA A 42 1.65 5.55 -0.86
N HIS A 43 1.16 6.16 0.21
CA HIS A 43 -0.25 6.22 0.53
C HIS A 43 -1.04 7.04 -0.49
N ASP A 44 -0.53 8.19 -0.90
CA ASP A 44 -1.11 9.04 -1.94
C ASP A 44 -1.22 8.26 -3.27
N LEU A 45 -0.12 7.64 -3.69
CA LEU A 45 -0.07 6.86 -4.94
C LEU A 45 -0.97 5.61 -4.90
N VAL A 46 -1.04 4.92 -3.76
CA VAL A 46 -1.94 3.76 -3.57
C VAL A 46 -3.40 4.21 -3.63
N LEU A 47 -3.76 5.33 -3.01
CA LEU A 47 -5.12 5.88 -3.10
C LEU A 47 -5.48 6.25 -4.55
N GLU A 48 -4.57 6.89 -5.27
CA GLU A 48 -4.76 7.19 -6.70
C GLU A 48 -4.97 5.90 -7.51
N LEU A 49 -4.10 4.91 -7.34
CA LEU A 49 -4.20 3.63 -8.05
C LEU A 49 -5.48 2.84 -7.70
N GLN A 50 -5.98 2.99 -6.47
CA GLN A 50 -7.24 2.40 -6.03
C GLN A 50 -8.43 3.13 -6.66
N ALA A 51 -8.40 4.46 -6.73
CA ALA A 51 -9.41 5.26 -7.41
C ALA A 51 -9.44 4.96 -8.92
N GLU A 52 -8.27 4.71 -9.53
CA GLU A 52 -8.12 4.27 -10.92
C GLU A 52 -8.57 2.81 -11.15
N GLY A 53 -8.85 2.04 -10.09
CA GLY A 53 -9.23 0.62 -10.18
C GLY A 53 -8.08 -0.31 -10.58
N LYS A 54 -6.83 0.16 -10.55
CA LYS A 54 -5.63 -0.62 -10.90
C LYS A 54 -5.20 -1.57 -9.77
N ILE A 55 -5.55 -1.24 -8.53
CA ILE A 55 -5.29 -2.09 -7.36
C ILE A 55 -6.56 -2.28 -6.54
N PHE A 56 -6.73 -3.47 -5.94
CA PHE A 56 -7.90 -3.78 -5.12
C PHE A 56 -7.78 -3.19 -3.70
N ALA A 57 -8.84 -2.53 -3.23
CA ALA A 57 -8.96 -1.89 -1.91
C ALA A 57 -8.72 -2.81 -0.69
N ARG A 58 -8.66 -4.14 -0.88
CA ARG A 58 -8.38 -5.12 0.18
C ARG A 58 -7.02 -4.90 0.87
N TRP A 59 -6.19 -4.04 0.31
CA TRP A 59 -4.94 -3.54 0.88
C TRP A 59 -5.10 -2.63 2.11
N VAL A 60 -6.31 -2.10 2.34
CA VAL A 60 -6.59 -1.16 3.43
C VAL A 60 -7.48 -1.80 4.49
N ASP A 61 -7.08 -2.93 5.08
CA ASP A 61 -7.83 -3.41 6.26
C ASP A 61 -6.98 -4.22 7.24
N LYS A 62 -6.22 -3.50 8.09
CA LYS A 62 -6.05 -3.90 9.51
C LYS A 62 -5.59 -2.78 10.45
N CYS A 63 -5.90 -1.50 10.18
CA CYS A 63 -5.67 -0.43 11.18
C CYS A 63 -6.82 -0.28 12.19
N LYS A 64 -7.84 -1.14 12.20
CA LYS A 64 -8.93 -1.15 13.20
C LYS A 64 -9.06 -2.47 13.95
N LYS A 65 -7.99 -2.96 14.60
CA LYS A 65 -8.14 -4.04 15.59
C LYS A 65 -7.01 -4.17 16.62
N ILE A 66 -6.50 -3.06 17.18
CA ILE A 66 -5.70 -3.10 18.42
C ILE A 66 -5.96 -1.85 19.30
N LEU A 67 -7.24 -1.46 19.49
CA LEU A 67 -7.61 -0.45 20.51
C LEU A 67 -8.89 -0.82 21.28
N SER A 68 -9.30 -2.09 21.33
CA SER A 68 -10.48 -2.50 22.11
C SER A 68 -10.33 -3.89 22.75
N THR A 69 -9.13 -4.23 23.23
CA THR A 69 -8.95 -5.40 24.10
C THR A 69 -7.89 -5.11 25.16
N SER A 70 -8.20 -4.10 25.97
CA SER A 70 -7.58 -3.74 27.25
C SER A 70 -8.56 -2.68 27.78
N ILE A 71 -9.55 -3.01 28.58
CA ILE A 71 -9.43 -3.36 30.00
C ILE A 71 -10.65 -4.23 30.36
N GLU A 72 -10.42 -5.49 30.68
CA GLU A 72 -11.20 -6.21 31.69
C GLU A 72 -10.16 -6.75 32.67
N TRP A 73 -10.14 -6.21 33.89
CA TRP A 73 -9.84 -6.82 35.19
C TRP A 73 -9.92 -5.71 36.24
#